data_AF-A0A933JKF3-F1
#
_entry.id   AF-A0A933JKF3-F1
#
_cell.length_a   1.000
_cell.length_b   1.000
_cell.length_c   1.000
_cell.angle_alpha   90.00
_cell.angle_beta   90.00
_cell.angle_gamma   90.00
#
_symmetry.space_group_name_H-M   'P 1'
#
loop_
_entity.id
_entity.type
_entity.pdbx_description
1 polymer ?
#
loop_
_entity_poly.entity_id
_entity_poly.type
_entity_poly.pdbx_seq_one_letter_code
_entity_poly.pdbx_strand_id
1 'polypeptide(L)'
;MRRTNVYLTDEQRSRLARRAKDAGVSEAEVLRRILDEALGINDRQRERIAAIDSTAGVLADAPDWPDWLQSVRGRGADERLKGLGL
;
A
#
# COMPACT_ATOMS: atom_id res chain seq x y z
N MET A 1 -19.58 5.93 14.79
CA MET A 1 -18.50 6.75 15.37
C MET A 1 -19.04 7.49 16.59
N ARG A 2 -18.19 7.79 17.59
CA ARG A 2 -18.50 8.68 18.73
C ARG A 2 -17.58 9.90 18.69
N ARG A 3 -18.12 11.10 18.92
CA ARG A 3 -17.32 12.34 18.95
C ARG A 3 -16.39 12.29 20.17
N THR A 4 -15.09 12.44 19.93
CA THR A 4 -14.05 12.39 20.96
C THR A 4 -13.13 13.59 20.76
N ASN A 5 -12.90 14.37 21.82
CA ASN A 5 -11.91 15.45 21.80
C ASN A 5 -10.58 14.90 22.34
N VAL A 6 -9.48 15.21 21.66
CA VAL A 6 -8.12 14.77 22.04
C VAL A 6 -7.24 16.01 22.10
N TYR A 7 -6.50 16.17 23.19
CA TYR A 7 -5.50 17.23 23.32
C TYR A 7 -4.19 16.79 22.69
N LEU A 8 -3.62 17.65 21.85
CA LEU A 8 -2.35 17.42 21.17
C LEU A 8 -1.44 18.62 21.42
N THR A 9 -0.14 18.38 21.47
CA THR A 9 0.84 19.47 21.42
C THR A 9 0.84 20.11 20.02
N ASP A 10 1.33 21.34 19.92
CA ASP A 10 1.44 22.03 18.63
C ASP A 10 2.29 21.24 17.62
N GLU A 11 3.36 20.59 18.09
CA GLU A 11 4.21 19.73 17.27
C GLU A 11 3.47 18.49 16.78
N GLN A 12 2.68 17.83 17.64
CA GLN A 12 1.86 16.69 17.23
C GLN A 12 0.82 17.10 16.18
N ARG A 13 0.15 18.24 16.37
CA ARG A 13 -0.82 18.77 15.42
C ARG A 13 -0.17 19.11 14.07
N SER A 14 0.99 19.75 14.08
CA SER A 14 1.77 20.07 12.88
C SER A 14 2.15 18.82 12.08
N ARG A 15 2.64 17.77 12.77
CA ARG A 15 2.96 16.49 12.13
C ARG A 15 1.72 15.78 11.59
N LEU A 16 0.61 15.82 12.31
CA LEU A 16 -0.66 15.23 11.88
C LEU A 16 -1.19 15.92 10.61
N ALA A 17 -1.21 17.25 10.59
CA ALA A 17 -1.63 18.05 9.43
C ALA A 17 -0.77 17.76 8.19
N ARG A 18 0.55 17.60 8.38
CA ARG A 18 1.46 17.24 7.29
C ARG A 18 1.12 15.87 6.70
N ARG A 19 0.97 14.85 7.54
CA ARG A 19 0.58 13.49 7.09
C ARG A 19 -0.77 13.49 6.38
N ALA A 20 -1.73 14.27 6.87
CA ALA A 20 -3.05 14.40 6.27
C ALA A 20 -2.97 15.02 4.87
N LYS A 21 -2.17 16.08 4.72
CA LYS A 21 -1.88 16.72 3.43
C LYS A 21 -1.22 15.74 2.45
N ASP A 22 -0.17 15.05 2.88
CA ASP A 22 0.59 14.12 2.02
C ASP A 22 -0.28 12.95 1.54
N ALA A 23 -1.19 12.48 2.39
CA ALA A 23 -2.12 11.39 2.06
C ALA A 23 -3.42 11.84 1.38
N GLY A 24 -3.67 13.15 1.24
CA GLY A 24 -4.91 13.69 0.67
C GLY A 24 -6.18 13.35 1.47
N VAL A 25 -6.07 13.21 2.80
CA VAL A 25 -7.19 12.85 3.70
C VAL A 25 -7.30 13.84 4.85
N SER A 26 -8.36 13.73 5.67
CA SER A 26 -8.52 14.58 6.85
C SER A 26 -7.57 14.18 7.99
N GLU A 27 -7.25 15.12 8.88
CA GLU A 27 -6.46 14.82 10.09
C GLU A 27 -7.14 13.76 10.98
N ALA A 28 -8.47 13.77 11.07
CA ALA A 28 -9.24 12.78 11.82
C ALA A 28 -9.10 11.37 11.22
N GLU A 29 -9.01 11.26 9.90
CA GLU A 29 -8.77 9.99 9.21
C GLU A 29 -7.36 9.46 9.51
N VAL A 30 -6.34 10.32 9.49
CA VAL A 30 -4.98 9.94 9.87
C VAL A 30 -4.92 9.47 11.31
N LEU A 31 -5.53 10.22 12.24
CA LEU A 31 -5.56 9.86 13.66
C LEU A 31 -6.25 8.52 13.86
N ARG A 32 -7.38 8.28 13.18
CA ARG A 32 -8.10 7.01 13.24
C ARG A 32 -7.26 5.84 12.73
N ARG A 33 -6.56 5.99 11.60
CA ARG A 33 -5.67 4.94 11.07
C ARG A 33 -4.55 4.59 12.04
N ILE A 34 -3.93 5.61 12.65
CA ILE A 34 -2.88 5.41 13.66
C ILE A 34 -3.44 4.66 14.87
N LEU A 35 -4.64 5.02 15.34
CA LEU A 35 -5.30 4.31 16.44
C LEU A 35 -5.67 2.88 16.05
N ASP A 36 -6.23 2.67 14.86
CA ASP A 36 -6.59 1.35 14.36
C ASP A 36 -5.35 0.43 14.26
N GLU A 37 -4.21 0.97 13.83
CA GLU A 37 -2.92 0.27 13.79
C GLU A 37 -2.38 -0.01 15.20
N ALA A 38 -2.31 1.02 16.06
CA ALA A 38 -1.76 0.90 17.41
C ALA A 38 -2.60 -0.03 18.31
N LEU A 39 -3.91 -0.11 18.07
CA LEU A 39 -4.83 -0.98 18.80
C LEU A 39 -5.04 -2.34 18.10
N GLY A 40 -4.39 -2.59 16.96
CA GLY A 40 -4.53 -3.84 16.21
C GLY A 40 -5.95 -4.10 15.68
N ILE A 41 -6.74 -3.04 15.47
CA ILE A 41 -8.11 -3.12 14.92
C ILE A 41 -8.06 -3.44 13.43
N ASN A 42 -7.07 -2.89 12.71
CA ASN A 42 -6.81 -3.25 11.32
C ASN A 42 -5.62 -4.19 11.23
N ASP A 43 -5.91 -5.48 11.11
CA ASP A 43 -4.87 -6.51 10.95
C ASP A 43 -4.21 -6.54 9.57
N ARG A 44 -4.53 -5.55 8.74
CA ARG A 44 -3.98 -5.39 7.38
C ARG A 44 -2.47 -5.35 7.37
N GLN A 45 -1.83 -4.92 8.45
CA GLN A 45 -0.37 -4.97 8.53
C GLN A 45 0.15 -6.41 8.60
N ARG A 46 -0.46 -7.29 9.41
CA ARG A 46 -0.07 -8.73 9.42
C ARG A 46 -0.45 -9.40 8.12
N GLU A 47 -1.63 -9.10 7.56
CA GLU A 47 -2.05 -9.63 6.25
C GLU A 47 -1.08 -9.23 5.13
N ARG A 48 -0.64 -7.96 5.11
CA ARG A 48 0.35 -7.48 4.12
C ARG A 48 1.71 -8.13 4.31
N ILE A 49 2.18 -8.30 5.55
CA ILE A 49 3.43 -8.99 5.84
C ILE A 49 3.33 -10.45 5.39
N ALA A 50 2.25 -11.15 5.74
CA ALA A 50 2.01 -12.52 5.30
C ALA A 50 1.95 -12.64 3.76
N ALA A 51 1.32 -11.68 3.08
CA ALA A 51 1.30 -11.63 1.62
C ALA A 51 2.71 -11.43 1.03
N ILE A 52 3.53 -10.56 1.63
CA ILE A 52 4.94 -10.39 1.21
C ILE A 52 5.71 -11.69 1.44
N ASP A 53 5.64 -12.27 2.63
CA ASP A 53 6.37 -13.50 2.99
C ASP A 53 5.97 -14.68 2.10
N SER A 54 4.68 -14.83 1.80
CA SER A 54 4.16 -15.90 0.94
C SER A 54 4.51 -15.72 -0.55
N THR A 55 4.80 -14.50 -0.99
CA THR A 55 5.11 -14.20 -2.40
C THR A 55 6.58 -13.90 -2.66
N ALA A 56 7.38 -13.69 -1.60
CA ALA A 56 8.80 -13.44 -1.70
C ALA A 56 9.50 -14.61 -2.40
N GLY A 57 10.22 -14.29 -3.49
CA GLY A 57 10.97 -15.29 -4.25
C GLY A 57 10.13 -16.15 -5.21
N VAL A 58 8.80 -16.00 -5.29
CA VAL A 58 7.96 -16.75 -6.25
C VAL A 58 8.38 -16.51 -7.70
N LEU A 59 8.99 -15.36 -8.00
CA LEU A 59 9.49 -15.00 -9.32
C LEU A 59 11.03 -14.93 -9.37
N ALA A 60 11.73 -15.79 -8.62
CA ALA A 60 13.19 -15.80 -8.57
C ALA A 60 13.85 -16.00 -9.96
N ASP A 61 13.20 -16.77 -10.84
CA ASP A 61 13.70 -17.06 -12.19
C ASP A 61 13.09 -16.13 -13.27
N ALA A 62 12.29 -15.15 -12.88
CA ALA A 62 11.69 -14.21 -13.82
C ALA A 62 12.74 -13.18 -14.29
N PRO A 63 12.64 -12.70 -15.55
CA PRO A 63 13.48 -11.60 -16.01
C PRO A 63 13.25 -10.34 -15.16
N ASP A 64 14.33 -9.60 -14.94
CA ASP A 64 14.26 -8.31 -14.25
C ASP A 64 13.31 -7.36 -15.00
N TRP A 65 12.77 -6.37 -14.26
CA TRP A 65 11.74 -5.47 -14.78
C TRP A 65 12.06 -4.86 -16.16
N PRO A 66 13.28 -4.38 -16.44
CA PRO A 66 13.62 -3.85 -17.76
C PRO A 66 13.55 -4.88 -18.90
N ASP A 67 14.00 -6.12 -18.64
CA ASP A 67 14.05 -7.20 -19.64
C ASP A 67 12.64 -7.73 -19.92
N TRP A 68 11.85 -7.91 -18.86
CA TRP A 68 10.43 -8.22 -18.99
C TRP A 68 9.71 -7.13 -19.80
N LEU A 69 9.95 -5.86 -19.48
CA LEU A 69 9.28 -4.74 -20.14
C LEU A 69 9.64 -4.66 -21.63
N GLN A 70 10.89 -4.95 -22.00
CA GLN A 70 11.29 -5.05 -23.41
C GLN A 70 10.56 -6.18 -24.14
N SER A 71 10.39 -7.34 -23.50
CA SER A 71 9.71 -8.51 -24.10
C SER A 71 8.22 -8.27 -24.41
N VAL A 72 7.58 -7.34 -23.70
CA VAL A 72 6.13 -7.06 -23.84
C VAL A 72 5.83 -5.76 -24.58
N ARG A 73 6.82 -4.88 -24.79
CA ARG A 73 6.65 -3.66 -25.58
C ARG A 73 6.38 -4.00 -27.05
N GLY A 74 5.43 -3.29 -27.66
CA GLY A 74 5.08 -3.44 -29.07
C GLY A 74 4.09 -4.56 -29.40
N ARG A 75 3.82 -5.49 -28.47
CA ARG A 75 2.79 -6.53 -28.63
C ARG A 75 1.46 -6.10 -28.00
N GLY A 76 0.35 -6.33 -28.70
CA GLY A 76 -1.00 -6.11 -28.15
C GLY A 76 -1.30 -7.07 -27.00
N ALA A 77 -2.22 -6.71 -26.08
CA ALA A 77 -2.60 -7.60 -24.98
C ALA A 77 -3.08 -8.99 -25.48
N ASP A 78 -3.90 -9.01 -26.53
CA ASP A 78 -4.40 -10.25 -27.16
C ASP A 78 -3.29 -11.11 -27.76
N GLU A 79 -2.29 -10.49 -28.40
CA GLU A 79 -1.15 -11.19 -28.99
C GLU A 79 -0.28 -11.83 -27.89
N ARG A 80 -0.12 -11.12 -26.76
CA ARG A 80 0.61 -11.64 -25.59
C ARG A 80 -0.10 -12.82 -24.95
N LEU A 81 -1.42 -12.74 -24.79
CA LEU A 81 -2.23 -13.81 -24.17
C LEU A 81 -2.22 -15.09 -25.02
N LYS A 82 -2.45 -14.96 -26.33
CA LYS A 82 -2.36 -16.08 -27.28
C LYS A 82 -0.99 -16.76 -27.26
N GLY A 83 0.10 -15.99 -27.14
CA GLY A 83 1.45 -16.54 -27.04
C GLY A 83 1.74 -17.31 -25.75
N LEU A 84 0.94 -17.10 -24.70
CA LEU A 84 1.01 -17.83 -23.42
C LEU A 84 0.02 -19.00 -23.35
N GLY A 85 -0.77 -19.24 -24.40
CA GLY A 85 -1.81 -20.27 -24.42
C GLY A 85 -3.04 -19.93 -23.57
N LEU A 86 -3.26 -18.64 -23.28
CA LEU A 86 -4.38 -18.09 -22.52
C LEU A 86 -5.37 -17.33 -23.40
#